data_AF-A0A916HMP7-F1
#
_entry.id   AF-A0A916HMP7-F1
#
_cell.length_a   1.000
_cell.length_b   1.000
_cell.length_c   1.000
_cell.angle_alpha   90.00
_cell.angle_beta   90.00
_cell.angle_gamma   90.00
#
_symmetry.space_group_name_H-M   'P 1'
#
loop_
_entity.id
_entity.type
_entity.pdbx_description
1 polymer ?
#
loop_
_entity_poly.entity_id
_entity_poly.type
_entity_poly.pdbx_seq_one_letter_code
_entity_poly.pdbx_strand_id
1 'polypeptide(L)' 'ALARRHADYVAAAPAGGGAVREVCELILRAQGKLDGILESYAS' A
#
# COMPACT_ATOMS: atom_id res chain seq x y z
N ALA A 1 5.49 19.60 4.93
CA ALA A 1 5.81 19.64 3.48
C ALA A 1 4.53 19.73 2.68
N LEU A 2 4.46 20.57 1.63
CA LEU A 2 3.27 20.79 0.80
C LEU A 2 2.68 19.49 0.27
N ALA A 3 3.51 18.55 -0.18
CA ALA A 3 3.09 17.24 -0.66
C ALA A 3 2.16 16.50 0.33
N ARG A 4 2.47 16.50 1.64
CA ARG A 4 1.65 15.83 2.67
C ARG A 4 0.27 16.48 2.85
N ARG A 5 0.14 17.79 2.60
CA ARG A 5 -1.13 18.52 2.75
C ARG A 5 -2.11 18.22 1.60
N HIS A 6 -1.59 17.82 0.44
CA HIS A 6 -2.37 17.55 -0.76
C HIS A 6 -2.50 16.04 -1.07
N ALA A 7 -1.95 15.17 -0.23
CA ALA A 7 -2.03 13.74 -0.43
C ALA A 7 -3.37 13.20 0.08
N ASP A 8 -4.06 12.40 -0.73
CA ASP A 8 -5.29 11.70 -0.32
C ASP A 8 -5.01 10.65 0.76
N TYR A 9 -3.79 10.10 0.75
CA TYR A 9 -3.34 9.10 1.69
C TYR A 9 -1.88 9.32 2.07
N VAL A 10 -1.59 9.17 3.36
CA VAL A 10 -0.24 9.22 3.92
C VAL A 10 -0.05 7.91 4.67
N ALA A 11 0.93 7.11 4.25
CA ALA A 11 1.23 5.84 4.90
C ALA A 11 1.59 6.03 6.39
N ALA A 12 1.19 5.07 7.21
CA ALA A 12 1.52 5.03 8.64
C ALA A 12 2.95 4.55 8.88
N ALA A 13 3.42 3.57 8.09
CA ALA A 13 4.80 3.11 8.16
C ALA A 13 5.80 4.22 7.72
N PRO A 14 7.00 4.28 8.31
CA PRO A 14 8.01 5.24 7.91
C PRO A 14 8.62 4.87 6.55
N ALA A 15 9.31 5.84 5.93
CA ALA A 15 10.13 5.60 4.76
C ALA A 15 11.19 4.52 5.05
N GLY A 16 11.34 3.54 4.14
CA GLY A 16 12.20 2.37 4.34
C GLY A 16 11.65 1.32 5.32
N GLY A 17 10.62 1.64 6.11
CA GLY A 17 9.97 0.73 7.06
C GLY A 17 8.66 0.11 6.56
N GLY A 18 8.40 0.16 5.25
CA GLY A 18 7.21 -0.46 4.65
C GLY A 18 6.16 0.50 4.09
N ALA A 19 6.38 1.82 4.13
CA ALA A 19 5.43 2.82 3.61
C ALA A 19 4.93 2.53 2.18
N VAL A 20 5.84 2.13 1.29
CA VAL A 20 5.50 1.82 -0.11
C VAL A 20 4.68 0.53 -0.21
N ARG A 21 5.04 -0.50 0.56
CA ARG A 21 4.29 -1.77 0.60
C ARG A 21 2.85 -1.55 1.06
N GLU A 22 2.66 -0.72 2.09
CA GLU A 22 1.33 -0.32 2.59
C GLU A 22 0.47 0.31 1.49
N VAL A 23 1.03 1.28 0.74
CA VAL A 23 0.32 1.93 -0.37
C VAL A 23 0.05 0.95 -1.52
N CYS A 24 1.01 0.08 -1.87
CA CYS A 24 0.79 -0.97 -2.87
C CYS A 24 -0.37 -1.90 -2.48
N GLU A 25 -0.44 -2.32 -1.21
CA GLU A 25 -1.56 -3.13 -0.72
C GLU A 25 -2.88 -2.36 -0.75
N LEU A 26 -2.91 -1.08 -0.37
CA LEU A 26 -4.11 -0.24 -0.46
C LEU A 26 -4.67 -0.22 -1.89
N ILE A 27 -3.80 0.01 -2.88
CA ILE A 27 -4.18 0.04 -4.30
C ILE A 27 -4.67 -1.35 -4.76
N LEU A 28 -3.96 -2.42 -4.41
CA LEU A 28 -4.34 -3.78 -4.80
C LEU A 28 -5.66 -4.22 -4.15
N ARG A 29 -5.92 -3.83 -2.90
CA ARG A 29 -7.22 -4.04 -2.24
C ARG A 29 -8.33 -3.29 -2.95
N ALA A 30 -8.13 -2.01 -3.27
CA ALA A 30 -9.11 -1.21 -4.01
C ALA A 30 -9.43 -1.79 -5.40
N GLN A 31 -8.46 -2.51 -6.00
CA GLN A 31 -8.65 -3.22 -7.28
C GLN A 31 -9.18 -4.65 -7.13
N GLY A 32 -9.39 -5.17 -5.91
CA GLY A 32 -9.82 -6.56 -5.67
C GLY A 32 -8.77 -7.62 -6.05
N LYS A 33 -7.49 -7.26 -6.09
CA LYS A 33 -6.39 -8.13 -6.57
C LYS A 33 -5.51 -8.70 -5.46
N LEU A 34 -5.55 -8.11 -4.27
CA LEU A 34 -4.58 -8.43 -3.22
C LEU A 34 -4.65 -9.91 -2.82
N ASP A 35 -5.85 -10.44 -2.58
CA ASP A 35 -6.02 -11.80 -2.05
C ASP A 35 -5.51 -12.86 -3.02
N GLY A 36 -5.84 -12.75 -4.31
CA GLY A 36 -5.36 -13.68 -5.33
C GLY A 36 -3.84 -13.65 -5.52
N ILE A 37 -3.20 -12.49 -5.34
CA ILE A 37 -1.74 -12.39 -5.33
C ILE A 37 -1.16 -13.08 -4.09
N LEU A 38 -1.73 -12.85 -2.90
CA LEU A 38 -1.27 -13.48 -1.67
C LEU A 38 -1.41 -15.01 -1.71
N GLU A 39 -2.51 -15.51 -2.28
CA GLU A 39 -2.75 -16.95 -2.45
C GLU A 39 -1.66 -17.59 -3.32
N SER A 40 -1.18 -16.90 -4.36
CA SER A 40 -0.10 -17.41 -5.23
C SER A 40 1.25 -17.64 -4.54
N TYR A 41 1.46 -17.06 -3.35
CA TYR A 41 2.67 -17.28 -2.54
C TYR A 41 2.50 -18.38 -1.49
N ALA A 42 1.27 -18.84 -1.25
CA ALA A 42 0.96 -19.87 -0.26
C ALA A 42 1.05 -21.31 -0.83
N SER A 43 1.23 -21.44 -2.14
CA SER A 43 1.41 -22.70 -2.89
C SER A 43 2.87 -22.95 -3.24
#